data_AF-K1QRR2-F1
#
_entry.id   AF-K1QRR2-F1
#
_cell.length_a   1.000
_cell.length_b   1.000
_cell.length_c   1.000
_cell.angle_alpha   90.00
_cell.angle_beta   90.00
_cell.angle_gamma   90.00
#
_symmetry.space_group_name_H-M   'P 1'
#
loop_
_entity.id
_entity.type
_entity.pdbx_description
1 polymer ?
#
loop_
_entity_poly.entity_id
_entity_poly.type
_entity_poly.pdbx_seq_one_letter_code
_entity_poly.pdbx_strand_id
1 'polypeptide(L)'
;MIKAIYAYRDQPRQGFVFYHGPVYVSDTWFGDFADTDNYRSGALGFQRDNEGHSSPISAVSGIKFAFSDPSEGNRVFDGNATDTGFSNSDGDVIGSFRDTDGTVYKAGAQIVKAVPFHLTPNCAQRSNWKMMACEESFGQASVRVSWGSWMKKNTASDISIYRDDLPENPIVADARKKAPFMAVLGGKYSYLAKLNGNMSNGVQFEALGFTKTKTARIGLCVPRDASVNLKFLGLSDALWKKGTLVDSLDELDASTNPLDYFVDSEVGVVFFKAMHSREYTSTDVTDCLDNICPKISVMVRGGDVTDSDCTSRAYPKYQQDADDVTLEPDTSALPSTDLYPPSTWGAGATRE
;
A
#
# COMPACT_ATOMS: atom_id res chain seq x y z
N MET A 1 -21.25 17.60 18.98
CA MET A 1 -21.76 18.24 17.75
C MET A 1 -21.92 17.12 16.72
N ILE A 2 -23.14 16.61 16.54
CA ILE A 2 -23.41 15.51 15.61
C ILE A 2 -23.44 16.12 14.21
N LYS A 3 -22.40 15.89 13.42
CA LYS A 3 -22.40 16.24 12.01
C LYS A 3 -23.26 15.18 11.32
N ALA A 4 -24.50 15.52 11.00
CA ALA A 4 -25.30 14.71 10.10
C ALA A 4 -24.54 14.63 8.77
N ILE A 5 -24.00 13.45 8.46
CA ILE A 5 -23.44 13.17 7.15
C ILE A 5 -24.65 13.10 6.24
N TYR A 6 -24.82 14.10 5.36
CA TYR A 6 -25.73 13.99 4.23
C TYR A 6 -25.24 12.82 3.38
N ALA A 7 -25.80 11.63 3.61
CA ALA A 7 -25.68 10.56 2.65
C ALA A 7 -26.44 11.02 1.41
N TYR A 8 -25.72 11.48 0.39
CA TYR A 8 -26.35 11.81 -0.88
C TYR A 8 -27.10 10.56 -1.37
N ARG A 9 -28.26 10.76 -1.99
CA ARG A 9 -29.19 9.68 -2.37
C ARG A 9 -28.52 8.65 -3.30
N ASP A 10 -27.50 9.10 -4.00
CA ASP A 10 -26.71 8.49 -5.07
C ASP A 10 -25.31 8.05 -4.62
N GLN A 11 -24.94 8.25 -3.35
CA GLN A 11 -23.68 7.72 -2.83
C GLN A 11 -23.73 6.19 -2.68
N PRO A 12 -22.66 5.47 -3.07
CA PRO A 12 -22.59 4.03 -2.86
C PRO A 12 -22.79 3.62 -1.39
N ARG A 13 -23.32 2.42 -1.17
CA ARG A 13 -23.56 1.87 0.17
C ARG A 13 -22.47 0.86 0.51
N GLN A 14 -21.83 1.02 1.65
CA GLN A 14 -20.79 0.12 2.15
C GLN A 14 -21.25 -0.44 3.48
N GLY A 15 -21.20 -1.76 3.66
CA GLY A 15 -21.61 -2.43 4.90
C GLY A 15 -20.60 -2.21 6.01
N PHE A 16 -19.38 -2.70 5.78
CA PHE A 16 -18.22 -2.44 6.61
C PHE A 16 -17.22 -1.56 5.87
N VAL A 17 -16.55 -0.66 6.59
CA VAL A 17 -15.62 0.33 6.03
C VAL A 17 -14.26 0.21 6.72
N PHE A 18 -13.24 -0.20 5.98
CA PHE A 18 -11.85 -0.18 6.43
C PHE A 18 -11.33 1.26 6.52
N TYR A 19 -10.72 1.63 7.65
CA TYR A 19 -10.14 2.96 7.85
C TYR A 19 -8.95 2.93 8.83
N HIS A 20 -7.83 3.57 8.46
CA HIS A 20 -6.54 3.58 9.16
C HIS A 20 -5.97 2.19 9.43
N GLY A 21 -6.60 1.41 10.30
CA GLY A 21 -6.23 0.04 10.67
C GLY A 21 -4.93 -0.08 11.49
N PRO A 22 -4.50 -1.33 11.76
CA PRO A 22 -5.10 -2.58 11.27
C PRO A 22 -6.53 -2.85 11.74
N VAL A 23 -7.35 -3.40 10.85
CA VAL A 23 -8.72 -3.82 11.15
C VAL A 23 -8.91 -5.28 10.75
N TYR A 24 -9.45 -6.08 11.66
CA TYR A 24 -9.75 -7.49 11.45
C TYR A 24 -11.25 -7.71 11.54
N VAL A 25 -11.85 -8.20 10.45
CA VAL A 25 -13.29 -8.52 10.40
C VAL A 25 -13.41 -10.03 10.37
N SER A 26 -14.06 -10.60 11.39
CA SER A 26 -14.31 -12.04 11.45
C SER A 26 -15.79 -12.33 11.67
N ASP A 27 -16.22 -13.53 11.29
CA ASP A 27 -17.51 -14.11 11.67
C ASP A 27 -18.70 -13.17 11.42
N THR A 28 -18.69 -12.53 10.26
CA THR A 28 -19.66 -11.50 9.89
C THR A 28 -20.52 -11.99 8.72
N TRP A 29 -21.83 -11.76 8.83
CA TRP A 29 -22.79 -12.07 7.78
C TRP A 29 -23.33 -10.79 7.16
N PHE A 30 -23.38 -10.74 5.83
CA PHE A 30 -23.90 -9.62 5.05
C PHE A 30 -25.09 -10.04 4.20
N GLY A 31 -26.19 -9.30 4.33
CA GLY A 31 -27.39 -9.42 3.49
C GLY A 31 -27.72 -8.11 2.79
N ASP A 32 -28.45 -8.19 1.68
CA ASP A 32 -29.06 -7.07 0.97
C ASP A 32 -28.09 -5.97 0.44
N PHE A 33 -26.99 -6.38 -0.21
CA PHE A 33 -26.04 -5.46 -0.89
C PHE A 33 -26.23 -5.46 -2.42
N ALA A 34 -27.47 -5.30 -2.86
CA ALA A 34 -27.82 -5.16 -4.27
C ALA A 34 -27.57 -3.73 -4.77
N ASP A 35 -27.05 -3.62 -6.00
CA ASP A 35 -27.03 -2.33 -6.68
C ASP A 35 -28.44 -1.85 -7.00
N THR A 36 -28.61 -0.54 -7.09
CA THR A 36 -29.85 0.09 -7.54
C THR A 36 -29.56 1.01 -8.71
N ASP A 37 -30.62 1.50 -9.38
CA ASP A 37 -30.49 2.53 -10.41
C ASP A 37 -29.82 3.82 -9.90
N ASN A 38 -29.83 4.05 -8.58
CA ASN A 38 -29.32 5.29 -7.98
C ASN A 38 -27.91 5.16 -7.41
N TYR A 39 -27.50 3.96 -6.98
CA TYR A 39 -26.23 3.78 -6.29
C TYR A 39 -25.71 2.35 -6.40
N ARG A 40 -24.38 2.24 -6.33
CA ARG A 40 -23.66 0.97 -6.18
C ARG A 40 -23.61 0.54 -4.72
N SER A 41 -23.41 -0.73 -4.44
CA SER A 41 -23.24 -1.20 -3.06
C SER A 41 -22.17 -2.27 -2.93
N GLY A 42 -21.59 -2.40 -1.74
CA GLY A 42 -20.65 -3.45 -1.40
C GLY A 42 -20.72 -3.79 0.09
N ALA A 43 -20.69 -5.08 0.42
CA ALA A 43 -20.66 -5.52 1.81
C ALA A 43 -19.39 -5.02 2.54
N LEU A 44 -18.24 -5.08 1.86
CA LEU A 44 -16.97 -4.53 2.32
C LEU A 44 -16.57 -3.32 1.46
N GLY A 45 -16.01 -2.30 2.09
CA GLY A 45 -15.51 -1.10 1.41
C GLY A 45 -14.49 -0.36 2.25
N PHE A 46 -14.06 0.81 1.78
CA PHE A 46 -12.99 1.60 2.38
C PHE A 46 -13.47 3.02 2.66
N GLN A 47 -12.84 3.65 3.66
CA GLN A 47 -13.10 5.05 3.97
C GLN A 47 -12.78 5.89 2.74
N ARG A 48 -13.73 6.73 2.36
CA ARG A 48 -13.61 7.65 1.23
C ARG A 48 -12.87 8.92 1.67
N ASP A 49 -12.18 9.54 0.72
CA ASP A 49 -11.39 10.74 0.96
C ASP A 49 -10.36 10.52 2.09
N ASN A 50 -9.76 9.32 2.09
CA ASN A 50 -8.71 8.97 3.02
C ASN A 50 -7.40 9.60 2.55
N GLU A 51 -6.87 10.50 3.36
CA GLU A 51 -5.74 11.33 2.97
C GLU A 51 -4.35 10.71 3.10
N GLY A 52 -4.20 9.48 3.63
CA GLY A 52 -2.86 8.87 3.54
C GLY A 52 -2.52 7.60 4.33
N HIS A 53 -3.43 6.98 5.09
CA HIS A 53 -3.07 5.72 5.78
C HIS A 53 -4.12 4.65 5.61
N SER A 54 -3.70 3.49 5.09
CA SER A 54 -4.48 2.27 5.05
C SER A 54 -3.59 1.11 5.47
N SER A 55 -3.93 0.42 6.54
CA SER A 55 -3.13 -0.70 7.02
C SER A 55 -3.06 -1.82 5.96
N PRO A 56 -1.84 -2.23 5.55
CA PRO A 56 -1.65 -3.32 4.58
C PRO A 56 -1.91 -4.71 5.16
N ILE A 57 -2.11 -4.82 6.48
CA ILE A 57 -2.35 -6.10 7.18
C ILE A 57 -3.78 -6.25 7.70
N SER A 58 -4.67 -5.29 7.40
CA SER A 58 -6.10 -5.47 7.65
C SER A 58 -6.58 -6.73 6.95
N ALA A 59 -7.48 -7.48 7.59
CA ALA A 59 -7.83 -8.80 7.11
C ALA A 59 -9.27 -9.19 7.41
N VAL A 60 -9.76 -10.15 6.65
CA VAL A 60 -11.08 -10.75 6.80
C VAL A 60 -10.97 -12.27 6.92
N SER A 61 -11.91 -12.85 7.67
CA SER A 61 -12.10 -14.30 7.80
C SER A 61 -13.56 -14.58 8.16
N GLY A 62 -14.07 -15.78 7.89
CA GLY A 62 -15.39 -16.20 8.31
C GLY A 62 -16.52 -15.32 7.76
N ILE A 63 -16.36 -14.72 6.58
CA ILE A 63 -17.40 -13.83 6.02
C ILE A 63 -18.46 -14.66 5.30
N LYS A 64 -19.73 -14.33 5.54
CA LYS A 64 -20.89 -14.96 4.89
C LYS A 64 -21.73 -13.93 4.13
N PHE A 65 -22.29 -14.36 3.01
CA PHE A 65 -23.09 -13.53 2.11
C PHE A 65 -24.43 -14.21 1.81
N ALA A 66 -25.51 -13.46 1.95
CA ALA A 66 -26.86 -13.91 1.59
C ALA A 66 -27.18 -13.80 0.10
N PHE A 67 -26.25 -13.25 -0.68
CA PHE A 67 -26.44 -12.88 -2.08
C PHE A 67 -25.28 -13.40 -2.93
N SER A 68 -25.55 -13.63 -4.21
CA SER A 68 -24.58 -14.03 -5.22
C SER A 68 -23.98 -12.81 -5.92
N ASP A 69 -22.67 -12.81 -6.10
CA ASP A 69 -21.91 -11.72 -6.73
C ASP A 69 -21.49 -12.12 -8.16
N PRO A 70 -21.74 -11.30 -9.19
CA PRO A 70 -22.31 -9.94 -9.15
C PRO A 70 -23.84 -9.88 -9.29
N SER A 71 -24.55 -11.00 -9.45
CA SER A 71 -25.94 -11.02 -9.93
C SER A 71 -26.97 -10.42 -8.98
N GLU A 72 -26.73 -10.51 -7.67
CA GLU A 72 -27.64 -10.06 -6.61
C GLU A 72 -26.98 -8.97 -5.73
N GLY A 73 -25.67 -8.77 -5.83
CA GLY A 73 -24.94 -7.76 -5.07
C GLY A 73 -23.43 -7.81 -5.24
N ASN A 74 -22.70 -6.96 -4.52
CA ASN A 74 -21.24 -6.99 -4.50
C ASN A 74 -20.69 -7.30 -3.10
N ARG A 75 -19.76 -8.25 -3.02
CA ARG A 75 -19.03 -8.56 -1.78
C ARG A 75 -18.10 -7.42 -1.38
N VAL A 76 -17.48 -6.77 -2.36
CA VAL A 76 -16.59 -5.62 -2.17
C VAL A 76 -17.01 -4.52 -3.13
N PHE A 77 -16.97 -3.26 -2.70
CA PHE A 77 -17.07 -2.12 -3.60
C PHE A 77 -16.24 -0.94 -3.09
N ASP A 78 -15.34 -0.46 -3.94
CA ASP A 78 -14.53 0.72 -3.66
C ASP A 78 -14.22 1.53 -4.91
N GLY A 79 -15.06 2.54 -5.18
CA GLY A 79 -14.98 3.40 -6.36
C GLY A 79 -13.75 4.29 -6.42
N ASN A 80 -13.63 5.07 -7.49
CA ASN A 80 -12.58 6.06 -7.67
C ASN A 80 -13.17 7.46 -7.89
N ALA A 81 -12.36 8.48 -8.16
CA ALA A 81 -12.83 9.86 -8.34
C ALA A 81 -13.90 10.08 -9.44
N THR A 82 -14.18 9.09 -10.30
CA THR A 82 -15.28 9.13 -11.27
C THR A 82 -16.62 8.62 -10.70
N ASP A 83 -16.59 7.94 -9.55
CA ASP A 83 -17.77 7.47 -8.82
C ASP A 83 -18.21 8.49 -7.75
N THR A 84 -19.53 8.70 -7.62
CA THR A 84 -20.08 9.69 -6.68
C THR A 84 -19.62 9.44 -5.24
N GLY A 85 -18.98 10.46 -4.65
CA GLY A 85 -18.54 10.45 -3.26
C GLY A 85 -17.23 9.72 -3.00
N PHE A 86 -16.53 9.25 -4.04
CA PHE A 86 -15.17 8.75 -3.96
C PHE A 86 -14.17 9.80 -4.45
N SER A 87 -12.91 9.63 -4.04
CA SER A 87 -11.81 10.49 -4.45
C SER A 87 -10.61 9.63 -4.87
N ASN A 88 -9.50 10.28 -5.21
CA ASN A 88 -8.21 9.62 -5.42
C ASN A 88 -7.17 10.18 -4.44
N SER A 89 -7.59 10.54 -3.22
CA SER A 89 -6.68 10.88 -2.13
C SER A 89 -5.71 9.70 -1.87
N ASP A 90 -4.49 9.99 -1.41
CA ASP A 90 -3.41 8.99 -1.33
C ASP A 90 -3.83 7.70 -0.59
N GLY A 91 -4.62 7.82 0.48
CA GLY A 91 -5.15 6.72 1.26
C GLY A 91 -6.23 5.90 0.55
N ASP A 92 -6.99 6.51 -0.36
CA ASP A 92 -7.99 5.83 -1.20
C ASP A 92 -7.29 4.91 -2.20
N VAL A 93 -6.16 5.34 -2.77
CA VAL A 93 -5.42 4.56 -3.79
C VAL A 93 -4.76 3.32 -3.19
N ILE A 94 -4.37 3.36 -1.92
CA ILE A 94 -3.65 2.26 -1.24
C ILE A 94 -4.55 1.36 -0.39
N GLY A 95 -5.87 1.53 -0.46
CA GLY A 95 -6.83 0.70 0.28
C GLY A 95 -6.63 -0.79 -0.02
N SER A 96 -6.45 -1.60 1.04
CA SER A 96 -6.37 -3.06 0.90
C SER A 96 -6.83 -3.82 2.14
N PHE A 97 -7.18 -5.08 1.95
CA PHE A 97 -7.28 -6.07 3.04
C PHE A 97 -6.92 -7.46 2.52
N ARG A 98 -6.55 -8.37 3.43
CA ARG A 98 -6.28 -9.77 3.12
C ARG A 98 -7.50 -10.65 3.40
N ASP A 99 -7.92 -11.43 2.41
CA ASP A 99 -8.85 -12.53 2.57
C ASP A 99 -8.10 -13.76 3.07
N THR A 100 -8.11 -13.98 4.38
CA THR A 100 -7.21 -14.96 5.00
C THR A 100 -7.65 -16.40 4.80
N ASP A 101 -8.95 -16.64 4.66
CA ASP A 101 -9.54 -17.98 4.56
C ASP A 101 -10.33 -18.23 3.26
N GLY A 102 -10.47 -17.22 2.40
CA GLY A 102 -11.10 -17.35 1.09
C GLY A 102 -12.59 -17.13 1.12
N THR A 103 -13.13 -16.61 2.22
CA THR A 103 -14.56 -16.37 2.35
C THR A 103 -15.07 -15.25 1.44
N VAL A 104 -14.19 -14.31 1.05
CA VAL A 104 -14.56 -13.20 0.15
C VAL A 104 -14.30 -13.55 -1.32
N TYR A 105 -13.12 -14.08 -1.64
CA TYR A 105 -12.68 -14.41 -2.98
C TYR A 105 -11.87 -15.72 -3.04
N LYS A 106 -10.65 -15.70 -2.46
CA LYS A 106 -9.70 -16.82 -2.51
C LYS A 106 -8.78 -16.74 -1.31
N ALA A 107 -8.53 -17.89 -0.68
CA ALA A 107 -7.72 -17.95 0.53
C ALA A 107 -6.32 -17.41 0.31
N GLY A 108 -5.92 -16.48 1.17
CA GLY A 108 -4.63 -15.81 1.14
C GLY A 108 -4.55 -14.59 0.22
N ALA A 109 -5.57 -14.32 -0.61
CA ALA A 109 -5.55 -13.21 -1.56
C ALA A 109 -5.57 -11.85 -0.85
N GLN A 110 -4.87 -10.86 -1.41
CA GLN A 110 -4.96 -9.48 -1.00
C GLN A 110 -5.84 -8.71 -1.98
N ILE A 111 -6.88 -8.09 -1.45
CA ILE A 111 -7.80 -7.24 -2.20
C ILE A 111 -7.23 -5.83 -2.21
N VAL A 112 -6.90 -5.30 -3.39
CA VAL A 112 -6.23 -4.01 -3.60
C VAL A 112 -6.94 -3.17 -4.66
N LYS A 113 -6.68 -1.85 -4.67
CA LYS A 113 -7.21 -0.98 -5.73
C LYS A 113 -6.77 -1.41 -7.12
N ALA A 114 -7.71 -1.36 -8.06
CA ALA A 114 -7.48 -1.65 -9.47
C ALA A 114 -6.76 -0.48 -10.18
N VAL A 115 -5.50 -0.26 -9.83
CA VAL A 115 -4.60 0.70 -10.50
C VAL A 115 -3.39 -0.02 -11.11
N PRO A 116 -2.84 0.45 -12.24
CA PRO A 116 -1.71 -0.22 -12.91
C PRO A 116 -0.52 -0.50 -11.98
N PHE A 117 -0.25 0.39 -11.03
CA PHE A 117 0.86 0.26 -10.08
C PHE A 117 0.75 -0.96 -9.14
N HIS A 118 -0.45 -1.47 -8.88
CA HIS A 118 -0.67 -2.66 -8.04
C HIS A 118 -0.75 -3.96 -8.85
N LEU A 119 -0.69 -3.85 -10.17
CA LEU A 119 -0.96 -4.97 -11.05
C LEU A 119 0.17 -5.99 -11.05
N THR A 120 -0.14 -7.27 -10.88
CA THR A 120 0.79 -8.39 -11.06
C THR A 120 0.13 -9.45 -11.97
N PRO A 121 0.92 -10.38 -12.56
CA PRO A 121 0.37 -11.52 -13.30
C PRO A 121 -0.59 -12.42 -12.50
N ASN A 122 -0.50 -12.40 -11.16
CA ASN A 122 -1.34 -13.24 -10.29
C ASN A 122 -2.53 -12.48 -9.70
N CYS A 123 -2.87 -11.31 -10.25
CA CYS A 123 -4.07 -10.57 -9.90
C CYS A 123 -5.25 -10.97 -10.79
N ALA A 124 -6.42 -11.10 -10.18
CA ALA A 124 -7.70 -11.18 -10.87
C ALA A 124 -8.47 -9.86 -10.66
N GLN A 125 -8.78 -9.16 -11.75
CA GLN A 125 -9.53 -7.91 -11.69
C GLN A 125 -11.03 -8.18 -11.64
N ARG A 126 -11.71 -7.71 -10.59
CA ARG A 126 -13.18 -7.76 -10.50
C ARG A 126 -13.77 -6.38 -10.75
N SER A 127 -14.24 -6.17 -11.97
CA SER A 127 -14.72 -4.86 -12.44
C SER A 127 -15.89 -4.30 -11.63
N ASN A 128 -16.80 -5.17 -11.17
CA ASN A 128 -17.92 -4.80 -10.32
C ASN A 128 -17.49 -4.33 -8.93
N TRP A 129 -16.31 -4.76 -8.45
CA TRP A 129 -15.74 -4.31 -7.17
C TRP A 129 -14.94 -3.02 -7.29
N LYS A 130 -14.49 -2.69 -8.51
CA LYS A 130 -13.45 -1.68 -8.78
C LYS A 130 -12.12 -1.98 -8.06
N MET A 131 -11.87 -3.27 -7.82
CA MET A 131 -10.74 -3.80 -7.06
C MET A 131 -10.13 -5.00 -7.80
N MET A 132 -8.96 -5.43 -7.35
CA MET A 132 -8.29 -6.65 -7.81
C MET A 132 -8.01 -7.55 -6.61
N ALA A 133 -8.02 -8.85 -6.83
CA ALA A 133 -7.60 -9.85 -5.86
C ALA A 133 -6.28 -10.47 -6.33
N CYS A 134 -5.21 -10.28 -5.57
CA CYS A 134 -3.86 -10.71 -5.94
C CYS A 134 -3.34 -11.78 -4.97
N GLU A 135 -2.55 -12.73 -5.47
CA GLU A 135 -1.95 -13.77 -4.62
C GLU A 135 -0.75 -13.26 -3.82
N GLU A 136 -0.13 -12.17 -4.28
CA GLU A 136 0.98 -11.55 -3.59
C GLU A 136 0.56 -10.89 -2.28
N SER A 137 1.51 -10.82 -1.35
CA SER A 137 1.39 -9.97 -0.17
C SER A 137 1.91 -8.57 -0.48
N PHE A 138 1.20 -7.55 0.00
CA PHE A 138 1.60 -6.17 -0.12
C PHE A 138 1.92 -5.58 1.26
N GLY A 139 2.85 -4.63 1.29
CA GLY A 139 3.15 -3.77 2.43
C GLY A 139 2.97 -2.31 2.03
N GLN A 140 2.85 -1.42 3.00
CA GLN A 140 2.78 0.02 2.73
C GLN A 140 4.13 0.65 3.08
N ALA A 141 4.78 1.28 2.12
CA ALA A 141 5.89 2.18 2.38
C ALA A 141 5.38 3.63 2.33
N SER A 142 6.01 4.53 3.08
CA SER A 142 5.69 5.95 3.02
C SER A 142 6.94 6.79 3.00
N VAL A 143 6.89 7.87 2.24
CA VAL A 143 7.98 8.83 2.09
C VAL A 143 7.59 10.12 2.79
N ARG A 144 8.45 10.62 3.67
CA ARG A 144 8.27 11.88 4.38
C ARG A 144 9.45 12.78 4.15
N VAL A 145 9.20 13.93 3.54
CA VAL A 145 10.20 14.97 3.33
C VAL A 145 10.10 15.98 4.48
N SER A 146 11.22 16.29 5.13
CA SER A 146 11.29 17.21 6.28
C SER A 146 10.46 16.76 7.50
N TRP A 147 11.07 15.97 8.40
CA TRP A 147 10.46 15.49 9.65
C TRP A 147 11.05 16.15 10.91
N GLY A 148 11.78 17.26 10.76
CA GLY A 148 12.35 18.01 11.87
C GLY A 148 12.62 19.47 11.50
N SER A 149 12.54 20.37 12.48
CA SER A 149 12.66 21.84 12.30
C SER A 149 14.00 22.32 11.69
N TRP A 150 14.99 21.44 11.60
CA TRP A 150 16.37 21.69 11.16
C TRP A 150 16.61 21.17 9.72
N MET A 151 15.61 20.53 9.11
CA MET A 151 15.65 20.16 7.69
C MET A 151 15.18 21.33 6.84
N LYS A 152 15.80 21.51 5.66
CA LYS A 152 15.36 22.53 4.71
C LYS A 152 13.89 22.28 4.36
N LYS A 153 13.12 23.35 4.23
CA LYS A 153 11.71 23.24 3.83
C LYS A 153 11.61 22.46 2.52
N ASN A 154 10.75 21.46 2.53
CA ASN A 154 10.40 20.72 1.32
C ASN A 154 9.78 21.70 0.31
N THR A 155 10.30 21.72 -0.91
CA THR A 155 9.69 22.48 -2.02
C THR A 155 8.89 21.60 -2.97
N ALA A 156 9.00 20.27 -2.85
CA ALA A 156 8.19 19.34 -3.63
C ALA A 156 6.76 19.33 -3.07
N SER A 157 5.77 19.53 -3.94
CA SER A 157 4.35 19.35 -3.62
C SER A 157 3.98 17.88 -3.54
N ASP A 158 4.68 17.05 -4.32
CA ASP A 158 4.36 15.64 -4.51
C ASP A 158 5.62 14.81 -4.80
N ILE A 159 5.46 13.49 -4.68
CA ILE A 159 6.50 12.49 -4.91
C ILE A 159 5.94 11.51 -5.93
N SER A 160 6.71 11.24 -6.98
CA SER A 160 6.42 10.16 -7.91
C SER A 160 7.10 8.89 -7.45
N ILE A 161 6.35 7.79 -7.36
CA ILE A 161 6.86 6.46 -7.05
C ILE A 161 6.65 5.61 -8.28
N TYR A 162 7.74 5.00 -8.73
CA TYR A 162 7.81 4.22 -9.94
C TYR A 162 8.13 2.77 -9.61
N ARG A 163 7.53 1.84 -10.35
CA ARG A 163 7.86 0.41 -10.29
C ARG A 163 8.75 0.06 -11.48
N ASP A 164 9.75 -0.78 -11.27
CA ASP A 164 10.83 -1.03 -12.23
C ASP A 164 10.42 -1.78 -13.49
N ASP A 165 9.32 -2.52 -13.48
CA ASP A 165 8.73 -3.17 -14.66
C ASP A 165 7.71 -2.27 -15.39
N LEU A 166 7.21 -1.21 -14.74
CA LEU A 166 6.16 -0.33 -15.25
C LEU A 166 6.46 1.17 -15.00
N PRO A 167 7.61 1.70 -15.44
CA PRO A 167 8.05 3.04 -15.12
C PRO A 167 7.20 4.17 -15.73
N GLU A 168 6.39 3.88 -16.75
CA GLU A 168 5.50 4.85 -17.39
C GLU A 168 4.19 5.09 -16.64
N ASN A 169 3.88 4.27 -15.62
CA ASN A 169 2.68 4.39 -14.78
C ASN A 169 3.03 4.63 -13.29
N PRO A 170 3.73 5.73 -12.95
CA PRO A 170 4.02 6.04 -11.56
C PRO A 170 2.74 6.41 -10.80
N ILE A 171 2.75 6.19 -9.49
CA ILE A 171 1.80 6.85 -8.60
C ILE A 171 2.39 8.17 -8.10
N VAL A 172 1.53 9.13 -7.83
CA VAL A 172 1.91 10.46 -7.32
C VAL A 172 1.21 10.66 -5.98
N ALA A 173 1.97 10.98 -4.95
CA ALA A 173 1.46 11.16 -3.59
C ALA A 173 1.90 12.51 -2.99
N ASP A 174 1.10 13.07 -2.08
CA ASP A 174 1.31 14.41 -1.52
C ASP A 174 2.53 14.46 -0.58
N ALA A 175 3.57 15.19 -1.00
CA ALA A 175 4.83 15.31 -0.28
C ALA A 175 4.74 16.19 0.97
N ARG A 176 3.64 16.93 1.15
CA ARG A 176 3.36 17.73 2.35
C ARG A 176 2.89 16.85 3.51
N LYS A 177 2.44 15.63 3.20
CA LYS A 177 2.03 14.61 4.17
C LYS A 177 3.07 13.49 4.22
N LYS A 178 2.68 12.32 4.73
CA LYS A 178 3.43 11.08 4.50
C LYS A 178 2.92 10.51 3.19
N ALA A 179 3.70 10.60 2.12
CA ALA A 179 3.35 10.12 0.79
C ALA A 179 3.40 8.58 0.75
N PRO A 180 2.27 7.87 0.85
CA PRO A 180 2.24 6.42 0.99
C PRO A 180 2.17 5.73 -0.38
N PHE A 181 2.62 4.48 -0.44
CA PHE A 181 2.47 3.62 -1.61
C PHE A 181 2.45 2.15 -1.18
N MET A 182 1.75 1.31 -1.94
CA MET A 182 1.78 -0.14 -1.71
C MET A 182 2.92 -0.77 -2.50
N ALA A 183 3.73 -1.57 -1.81
CA ALA A 183 4.78 -2.37 -2.39
C ALA A 183 4.39 -3.84 -2.35
N VAL A 184 4.49 -4.53 -3.49
CA VAL A 184 4.45 -5.98 -3.56
C VAL A 184 5.68 -6.51 -2.83
N LEU A 185 5.46 -7.38 -1.85
CA LEU A 185 6.52 -7.95 -1.02
C LEU A 185 7.01 -9.28 -1.58
N GLY A 186 8.28 -9.58 -1.32
CA GLY A 186 8.95 -10.79 -1.81
C GLY A 186 10.07 -10.50 -2.80
N GLY A 187 10.41 -9.23 -3.02
CA GLY A 187 11.62 -8.83 -3.75
C GLY A 187 11.55 -8.94 -5.27
N LYS A 188 10.38 -9.23 -5.86
CA LYS A 188 10.22 -9.27 -7.34
C LYS A 188 10.43 -7.90 -7.98
N TYR A 189 9.86 -6.85 -7.39
CA TYR A 189 9.89 -5.50 -7.92
C TYR A 189 10.72 -4.56 -7.04
N SER A 190 11.16 -3.46 -7.63
CA SER A 190 11.75 -2.35 -6.91
C SER A 190 11.03 -1.03 -7.17
N TYR A 191 11.09 -0.15 -6.16
CA TYR A 191 10.28 1.05 -6.08
C TYR A 191 11.16 2.29 -5.99
N LEU A 192 11.19 3.11 -7.02
CA LEU A 192 11.99 4.33 -7.06
C LEU A 192 11.14 5.53 -6.69
N ALA A 193 11.49 6.23 -5.62
CA ALA A 193 10.88 7.51 -5.23
C ALA A 193 11.64 8.69 -5.83
N LYS A 194 10.91 9.64 -6.41
CA LYS A 194 11.43 10.91 -6.93
C LYS A 194 10.64 12.07 -6.35
N LEU A 195 11.34 13.04 -5.76
CA LEU A 195 10.73 14.31 -5.35
C LEU A 195 10.45 15.16 -6.59
N ASN A 196 9.21 15.63 -6.76
CA ASN A 196 8.86 16.57 -7.83
C ASN A 196 9.13 18.00 -7.36
N GLY A 197 10.42 18.33 -7.31
CA GLY A 197 10.93 19.60 -6.82
C GLY A 197 12.41 19.47 -6.43
N ASN A 198 12.94 20.46 -5.72
CA ASN A 198 14.32 20.39 -5.27
C ASN A 198 14.51 19.29 -4.22
N MET A 199 15.66 18.61 -4.30
CA MET A 199 16.07 17.65 -3.29
C MET A 199 16.15 18.28 -1.89
N SER A 200 15.58 17.60 -0.90
CA SER A 200 15.73 17.96 0.51
C SER A 200 17.01 17.37 1.13
N ASN A 201 17.51 17.97 2.20
CA ASN A 201 18.67 17.45 2.94
C ASN A 201 18.34 16.21 3.78
N GLY A 202 17.06 15.84 3.87
CA GLY A 202 16.60 14.61 4.50
C GLY A 202 15.32 14.09 3.85
N VAL A 203 15.28 12.79 3.57
CA VAL A 203 14.07 12.02 3.24
C VAL A 203 13.96 10.81 4.18
N GLN A 204 12.78 10.58 4.75
CA GLN A 204 12.52 9.45 5.64
C GLN A 204 11.54 8.48 5.00
N PHE A 205 11.81 7.19 5.16
CA PHE A 205 10.93 6.10 4.80
C PHE A 205 10.46 5.37 6.05
N GLU A 206 9.21 4.91 6.03
CA GLU A 206 8.60 4.05 7.04
C GLU A 206 7.85 2.93 6.31
N ALA A 207 8.04 1.68 6.75
CA ALA A 207 7.49 0.50 6.10
C ALA A 207 6.58 -0.27 7.07
N LEU A 208 5.31 -0.45 6.68
CA LEU A 208 4.26 -1.14 7.41
C LEU A 208 3.97 -2.50 6.76
N GLY A 209 3.81 -3.56 7.55
CA GLY A 209 3.56 -4.91 7.04
C GLY A 209 4.79 -5.61 6.44
N PHE A 210 5.97 -4.97 6.46
CA PHE A 210 7.23 -5.58 6.02
C PHE A 210 7.77 -6.51 7.11
N THR A 211 8.40 -7.61 6.68
CA THR A 211 8.96 -8.63 7.58
C THR A 211 10.44 -8.89 7.26
N LYS A 212 11.01 -9.96 7.83
CA LYS A 212 12.37 -10.41 7.51
C LYS A 212 12.49 -10.86 6.06
N THR A 213 11.52 -11.58 5.52
CA THR A 213 11.58 -12.16 4.16
C THR A 213 10.62 -11.49 3.19
N LYS A 214 9.48 -10.97 3.66
CA LYS A 214 8.55 -10.18 2.86
C LYS A 214 8.96 -8.70 2.92
N THR A 215 9.90 -8.35 2.05
CA THR A 215 10.41 -6.98 1.87
C THR A 215 10.30 -6.55 0.40
N ALA A 216 10.63 -5.29 0.13
CA ALA A 216 10.84 -4.74 -1.20
C ALA A 216 12.11 -3.88 -1.23
N ARG A 217 12.72 -3.75 -2.41
CA ARG A 217 13.82 -2.80 -2.65
C ARG A 217 13.24 -1.42 -2.93
N ILE A 218 13.70 -0.43 -2.21
CA ILE A 218 13.27 0.96 -2.34
C ILE A 218 14.47 1.82 -2.73
N GLY A 219 14.27 2.65 -3.75
CA GLY A 219 15.22 3.63 -4.26
C GLY A 219 14.76 5.06 -3.98
N LEU A 220 15.71 5.98 -3.88
CA LEU A 220 15.45 7.42 -3.87
C LEU A 220 16.38 8.11 -4.88
N CYS A 221 15.82 8.88 -5.79
CA CYS A 221 16.64 9.75 -6.64
C CYS A 221 17.29 10.86 -5.80
N VAL A 222 18.58 11.11 -6.08
CA VAL A 222 19.45 12.05 -5.39
C VAL A 222 20.37 12.74 -6.40
N PRO A 223 20.88 13.96 -6.11
CA PRO A 223 21.90 14.58 -6.95
C PRO A 223 23.13 13.68 -7.08
N ARG A 224 23.66 13.56 -8.31
CA ARG A 224 24.82 12.69 -8.62
C ARG A 224 26.10 13.11 -7.88
N ASP A 225 26.24 14.40 -7.61
CA ASP A 225 27.37 15.02 -6.93
C ASP A 225 27.14 15.22 -5.42
N ALA A 226 26.05 14.67 -4.86
CA ALA A 226 25.79 14.71 -3.43
C ALA A 226 26.47 13.56 -2.66
N SER A 227 26.83 13.85 -1.40
CA SER A 227 27.18 12.81 -0.43
C SER A 227 25.90 12.30 0.24
N VAL A 228 25.66 10.98 0.13
CA VAL A 228 24.48 10.31 0.68
C VAL A 228 24.88 9.39 1.83
N ASN A 229 24.20 9.52 2.96
CA ASN A 229 24.38 8.66 4.12
C ASN A 229 23.01 8.23 4.66
N LEU A 230 22.87 6.96 5.02
CA LEU A 230 21.63 6.44 5.60
C LEU A 230 21.77 6.19 7.10
N LYS A 231 20.66 6.37 7.81
CA LYS A 231 20.45 5.83 9.15
C LYS A 231 19.22 4.95 9.15
N PHE A 232 19.27 3.87 9.91
CA PHE A 232 18.18 2.92 10.06
C PHE A 232 17.77 2.88 11.52
N LEU A 233 16.48 2.81 11.81
CA LEU A 233 15.99 2.65 13.16
C LEU A 233 16.24 1.21 13.63
N GLY A 234 16.98 1.05 14.72
CA GLY A 234 17.20 -0.25 15.35
C GLY A 234 15.90 -0.81 15.92
N LEU A 235 15.51 -2.01 15.48
CA LEU A 235 14.23 -2.63 15.84
C LEU A 235 14.20 -3.18 17.28
N SER A 236 15.36 -3.41 17.90
CA SER A 236 15.44 -3.93 19.27
C SER A 236 15.56 -2.85 20.34
N ASP A 237 16.09 -1.68 19.99
CA ASP A 237 16.42 -0.61 20.94
C ASP A 237 15.85 0.77 20.57
N ALA A 238 15.17 0.88 19.42
CA ALA A 238 14.67 2.13 18.86
C ALA A 238 15.75 3.21 18.65
N LEU A 239 17.03 2.82 18.53
CA LEU A 239 18.14 3.74 18.31
C LEU A 239 18.52 3.80 16.83
N TRP A 240 18.73 5.00 16.31
CA TRP A 240 19.22 5.18 14.94
C TRP A 240 20.66 4.66 14.79
N LYS A 241 20.86 3.71 13.89
CA LYS A 241 22.15 3.13 13.51
C LYS A 241 22.61 3.68 12.17
N LYS A 242 23.91 3.87 12.01
CA LYS A 242 24.49 4.24 10.71
C LYS A 242 24.37 3.06 9.75
N GLY A 243 23.97 3.31 8.50
CA GLY A 243 23.96 2.29 7.46
C GLY A 243 25.37 1.88 7.03
N THR A 244 25.45 0.72 6.39
CA THR A 244 26.66 0.19 5.76
C THR A 244 26.53 0.31 4.26
N LEU A 245 27.50 0.96 3.62
CA LEU A 245 27.55 1.04 2.16
C LEU A 245 28.05 -0.32 1.63
N VAL A 246 27.35 -0.86 0.64
CA VAL A 246 27.78 -2.03 -0.15
C VAL A 246 28.22 -1.59 -1.55
N ASP A 247 28.98 -2.43 -2.24
CA ASP A 247 29.68 -2.03 -3.48
C ASP A 247 28.82 -2.22 -4.74
N SER A 248 27.72 -2.98 -4.65
CA SER A 248 26.84 -3.26 -5.79
C SER A 248 25.38 -3.48 -5.39
N LEU A 249 24.50 -3.41 -6.39
CA LEU A 249 23.09 -3.75 -6.23
C LEU A 249 22.89 -5.24 -5.92
N ASP A 250 23.67 -6.12 -6.55
CA ASP A 250 23.63 -7.57 -6.30
C ASP A 250 23.99 -7.90 -4.84
N GLU A 251 24.99 -7.21 -4.28
CA GLU A 251 25.35 -7.35 -2.87
C GLU A 251 24.21 -6.88 -1.94
N LEU A 252 23.54 -5.77 -2.27
CA LEU A 252 22.36 -5.31 -1.53
C LEU A 252 21.21 -6.33 -1.62
N ASP A 253 20.96 -6.89 -2.79
CA ASP A 253 19.88 -7.86 -3.01
C ASP A 253 20.14 -9.15 -2.23
N ALA A 254 21.38 -9.63 -2.21
CA ALA A 254 21.80 -10.79 -1.43
C ALA A 254 21.89 -10.54 0.08
N SER A 255 22.04 -9.29 0.52
CA SER A 255 22.25 -8.96 1.93
C SER A 255 21.04 -9.31 2.81
N THR A 256 21.31 -9.93 3.96
CA THR A 256 20.32 -10.10 5.04
C THR A 256 20.46 -9.05 6.15
N ASN A 257 21.41 -8.12 6.00
CA ASN A 257 21.63 -7.06 6.97
C ASN A 257 20.70 -5.88 6.67
N PRO A 258 19.77 -5.52 7.56
CA PRO A 258 18.81 -4.43 7.33
C PRO A 258 19.47 -3.05 7.30
N LEU A 259 20.77 -2.93 7.59
CA LEU A 259 21.51 -1.67 7.59
C LEU A 259 22.22 -1.39 6.26
N ASP A 260 22.24 -2.34 5.34
CA ASP A 260 22.97 -2.20 4.09
C ASP A 260 22.22 -1.32 3.09
N TYR A 261 22.97 -0.52 2.34
CA TYR A 261 22.46 0.31 1.27
C TYR A 261 23.50 0.47 0.15
N PHE A 262 23.02 0.67 -1.07
CA PHE A 262 23.86 0.86 -2.25
C PHE A 262 23.64 2.26 -2.82
N VAL A 263 24.72 2.94 -3.24
CA VAL A 263 24.65 4.25 -3.90
C VAL A 263 25.23 4.13 -5.30
N ASP A 264 24.40 4.42 -6.29
CA ASP A 264 24.84 4.61 -7.67
C ASP A 264 24.93 6.11 -7.96
N SER A 265 26.13 6.67 -7.84
CA SER A 265 26.40 8.08 -8.12
C SER A 265 26.34 8.44 -9.61
N GLU A 266 26.52 7.47 -10.51
CA GLU A 266 26.43 7.72 -11.95
C GLU A 266 24.99 7.99 -12.36
N VAL A 267 24.05 7.20 -11.82
CA VAL A 267 22.61 7.39 -12.01
C VAL A 267 22.06 8.49 -11.09
N GLY A 268 22.59 8.62 -9.88
CA GLY A 268 22.03 9.51 -8.85
C GLY A 268 20.88 8.83 -8.12
N VAL A 269 21.08 7.61 -7.64
CA VAL A 269 20.09 6.85 -6.86
C VAL A 269 20.74 6.16 -5.67
N VAL A 270 20.01 6.10 -4.56
CA VAL A 270 20.36 5.25 -3.40
C VAL A 270 19.29 4.19 -3.20
N PHE A 271 19.70 2.94 -3.05
CA PHE A 271 18.83 1.79 -2.81
C PHE A 271 19.04 1.20 -1.41
N PHE A 272 17.97 0.70 -0.82
CA PHE A 272 17.97 -0.03 0.45
C PHE A 272 16.78 -1.01 0.50
N LYS A 273 16.77 -1.91 1.49
CA LYS A 273 15.64 -2.80 1.77
C LYS A 273 15.05 -2.46 3.14
N ALA A 274 13.76 -2.21 3.21
CA ALA A 274 13.08 -1.97 4.49
C ALA A 274 12.71 -3.32 5.13
N MET A 275 13.52 -3.83 6.05
CA MET A 275 13.35 -5.19 6.58
C MET A 275 13.04 -5.18 8.07
N HIS A 276 12.13 -6.07 8.50
CA HIS A 276 11.99 -6.38 9.93
C HIS A 276 12.94 -7.52 10.34
N SER A 277 13.09 -7.78 11.64
CA SER A 277 13.93 -8.87 12.18
C SER A 277 13.23 -10.24 12.22
N ARG A 278 11.91 -10.28 12.06
CA ARG A 278 11.07 -11.48 12.18
C ARG A 278 9.86 -11.44 11.25
N GLU A 279 9.11 -12.55 11.24
CA GLU A 279 7.87 -12.74 10.49
C GLU A 279 6.62 -12.43 11.34
N TYR A 280 5.51 -12.15 10.67
CA TYR A 280 4.18 -12.13 11.28
C TYR A 280 3.77 -13.54 11.72
N THR A 281 3.14 -13.60 12.89
CA THR A 281 2.45 -14.77 13.43
C THR A 281 0.96 -14.50 13.53
N SER A 282 0.16 -15.52 13.84
CA SER A 282 -1.30 -15.37 13.99
C SER A 282 -1.72 -14.45 15.15
N THR A 283 -0.82 -14.14 16.08
CA THR A 283 -1.09 -13.24 17.21
C THR A 283 -0.66 -11.80 16.96
N ASP A 284 0.05 -11.54 15.86
CA ASP A 284 0.48 -10.19 15.51
C ASP A 284 -0.67 -9.45 14.81
N VAL A 285 -1.11 -8.35 15.42
CA VAL A 285 -2.30 -7.58 15.01
C VAL A 285 -1.99 -6.10 14.71
N THR A 286 -0.70 -5.75 14.62
CA THR A 286 -0.23 -4.36 14.46
C THR A 286 0.58 -4.20 13.17
N ASP A 287 0.43 -3.05 12.50
CA ASP A 287 1.15 -2.71 11.25
C ASP A 287 2.68 -2.82 11.39
N CYS A 288 3.18 -2.63 12.61
CA CYS A 288 4.55 -2.83 12.99
C CYS A 288 4.65 -4.03 13.92
N LEU A 289 5.49 -5.00 13.57
CA LEU A 289 5.91 -6.02 14.53
C LEU A 289 6.64 -5.37 15.70
N ASP A 290 6.43 -5.91 16.91
CA ASP A 290 7.05 -5.42 18.15
C ASP A 290 6.81 -3.91 18.42
N ASN A 291 5.74 -3.35 17.84
CA ASN A 291 5.37 -1.93 17.85
C ASN A 291 6.44 -0.99 17.24
N ILE A 292 7.34 -1.51 16.40
CA ILE A 292 8.40 -0.73 15.77
C ILE A 292 8.57 -1.08 14.28
N CYS A 293 8.20 -0.15 13.41
CA CYS A 293 8.37 -0.35 11.98
C CYS A 293 9.81 -0.05 11.53
N PRO A 294 10.31 -0.73 10.48
CA PRO A 294 11.52 -0.31 9.79
C PRO A 294 11.39 1.15 9.34
N LYS A 295 12.34 1.98 9.77
CA LYS A 295 12.46 3.38 9.34
C LYS A 295 13.86 3.67 8.85
N ILE A 296 13.94 4.37 7.73
CA ILE A 296 15.18 4.71 7.04
C ILE A 296 15.22 6.22 6.86
N SER A 297 16.33 6.84 7.22
CA SER A 297 16.58 8.27 7.08
C SER A 297 17.72 8.45 6.08
N VAL A 298 17.41 8.90 4.88
CA VAL A 298 18.38 9.28 3.85
C VAL A 298 18.79 10.73 4.09
N MET A 299 20.07 10.97 4.35
CA MET A 299 20.65 12.31 4.50
C MET A 299 21.45 12.65 3.25
N VAL A 300 21.08 13.74 2.59
CA VAL A 300 21.72 14.23 1.35
C VAL A 300 22.47 15.52 1.67
N ARG A 301 23.77 15.55 1.35
CA ARG A 301 24.65 16.68 1.64
C ARG A 301 25.40 17.14 0.39
N GLY A 302 25.37 18.44 0.14
CA GLY A 302 25.94 19.02 -1.08
C GLY A 302 25.14 18.62 -2.31
N GLY A 303 25.76 18.82 -3.46
CA GLY A 303 25.21 18.52 -4.78
C GLY A 303 24.25 19.56 -5.33
N ASP A 304 24.03 19.49 -6.65
CA ASP A 304 23.03 20.29 -7.35
C ASP A 304 21.63 19.71 -7.08
N VAL A 305 20.86 20.38 -6.23
CA VAL A 305 19.50 19.96 -5.86
C VAL A 305 18.54 19.85 -7.04
N THR A 306 18.88 20.45 -8.18
CA THR A 306 18.09 20.38 -9.42
C THR A 306 18.44 19.17 -10.30
N ASP A 307 19.60 18.52 -10.09
CA ASP A 307 19.99 17.27 -10.76
C ASP A 307 19.51 16.02 -9.99
N SER A 308 18.38 16.14 -9.29
CA SER A 308 17.81 15.05 -8.49
C SER A 308 16.78 14.20 -9.24
N ASP A 309 16.35 14.58 -10.44
CA ASP A 309 15.57 13.65 -11.28
C ASP A 309 16.51 12.62 -11.90
N CYS A 310 16.41 11.37 -11.44
CA CYS A 310 17.22 10.26 -11.92
C CYS A 310 16.48 9.34 -12.89
N THR A 311 15.20 9.56 -13.18
CA THR A 311 14.33 8.58 -13.87
C THR A 311 14.83 8.19 -15.25
N SER A 312 15.22 9.18 -16.06
CA SER A 312 15.76 8.96 -17.42
C SER A 312 17.12 8.25 -17.44
N ARG A 313 17.83 8.23 -16.30
CA ARG A 313 19.10 7.50 -16.12
C ARG A 313 18.88 6.13 -15.46
N ALA A 314 17.89 6.04 -14.58
CA ALA A 314 17.60 4.84 -13.80
C ALA A 314 17.00 3.75 -14.67
N TYR A 315 15.97 4.03 -15.47
CA TYR A 315 15.26 2.99 -16.20
C TYR A 315 16.02 2.34 -17.36
N PRO A 316 16.93 3.01 -18.07
CA PRO A 316 17.84 2.30 -18.96
C PRO A 316 18.73 1.24 -18.26
N LYS A 317 18.93 1.35 -16.93
CA LYS A 317 19.81 0.46 -16.14
C LYS A 317 19.08 -0.51 -15.23
N TYR A 318 17.95 -0.09 -14.66
CA TYR A 318 17.24 -0.79 -13.59
C TYR A 318 15.83 -1.24 -13.99
N GLN A 319 15.38 -0.94 -15.20
CA GLN A 319 14.10 -1.44 -15.68
C GLN A 319 14.14 -2.96 -15.81
N GLN A 320 13.08 -3.61 -15.32
CA GLN A 320 12.82 -5.02 -15.60
C GLN A 320 11.89 -5.13 -16.81
N ASP A 321 11.86 -6.31 -17.42
CA ASP A 321 10.86 -6.60 -18.44
C ASP A 321 9.47 -6.38 -17.85
N ALA A 322 8.63 -5.66 -18.59
CA ALA A 322 7.23 -5.49 -18.21
C ALA A 322 6.60 -6.88 -18.10
N ASP A 323 5.93 -7.14 -16.99
CA ASP A 323 5.09 -8.31 -16.91
C ASP A 323 4.02 -8.21 -18.00
N ASP A 324 3.88 -9.25 -18.83
CA ASP A 324 2.79 -9.33 -19.82
C ASP A 324 1.48 -9.59 -19.09
N VAL A 325 0.92 -8.52 -18.51
CA VAL A 325 -0.33 -8.59 -17.75
C VAL A 325 -1.48 -8.15 -18.63
N THR A 326 -2.02 -9.09 -19.41
CA THR A 326 -3.37 -8.93 -19.95
C THR A 326 -4.36 -9.31 -18.85
N LEU A 327 -4.89 -8.31 -18.13
CA LEU A 327 -5.96 -8.57 -17.17
C LEU A 327 -7.27 -8.83 -17.92
N GLU A 328 -7.60 -10.10 -18.08
CA GLU A 328 -8.98 -10.46 -18.37
C GLU A 328 -9.82 -10.22 -17.11
N PRO A 329 -10.93 -9.46 -17.20
CA PRO A 329 -11.81 -9.25 -16.06
C PRO A 329 -12.36 -10.60 -15.56
N ASP A 330 -12.14 -10.89 -14.27
CA ASP A 330 -12.76 -12.02 -13.62
C ASP A 330 -14.25 -11.72 -13.37
N THR A 331 -15.09 -12.37 -14.16
CA THR A 331 -16.55 -12.29 -14.11
C THR A 331 -17.17 -13.52 -13.46
N SER A 332 -16.37 -14.40 -12.86
CA SER A 332 -16.86 -15.60 -12.19
C SER A 332 -17.90 -15.24 -11.13
N ALA A 333 -19.00 -16.00 -11.13
CA ALA A 333 -20.03 -15.85 -10.14
C ALA A 333 -19.55 -16.43 -8.80
N LEU A 334 -19.64 -15.63 -7.75
CA LEU A 334 -19.38 -16.05 -6.37
C LEU A 334 -20.75 -16.24 -5.70
N PRO A 335 -21.22 -17.50 -5.52
CA PRO A 335 -22.57 -17.76 -5.05
C PRO A 335 -22.79 -17.24 -3.62
N SER A 336 -24.06 -17.04 -3.27
CA SER A 336 -24.48 -16.89 -1.88
C SER A 336 -23.92 -18.03 -1.03
N THR A 337 -23.37 -17.71 0.14
CA THR A 337 -22.77 -18.71 1.04
C THR A 337 -23.72 -19.12 2.15
N ASP A 338 -24.58 -18.23 2.63
CA ASP A 338 -25.61 -18.53 3.63
C ASP A 338 -26.77 -17.53 3.55
N LEU A 339 -27.98 -18.02 3.28
CA LEU A 339 -29.19 -17.18 3.15
C LEU A 339 -29.63 -16.51 4.46
N TYR A 340 -29.26 -17.08 5.60
CA TYR A 340 -29.65 -16.58 6.92
C TYR A 340 -28.43 -16.38 7.80
N PRO A 341 -28.43 -15.35 8.67
CA PRO A 341 -27.33 -15.16 9.60
C PRO A 341 -27.22 -16.38 10.52
N PRO A 342 -26.00 -16.90 10.80
CA PRO A 342 -25.83 -17.99 11.75
C PRO A 342 -26.40 -17.61 13.11
N SER A 343 -27.13 -18.52 13.76
CA SER A 343 -27.76 -18.26 15.06
C SER A 343 -26.78 -17.92 16.18
N THR A 344 -25.50 -18.27 16.00
CA THR A 344 -24.40 -17.98 16.93
C THR A 344 -23.65 -16.69 16.60
N TRP A 345 -23.93 -16.05 15.44
CA TRP A 345 -23.23 -14.85 14.97
C TRP A 345 -24.19 -13.66 15.03
N GLY A 346 -23.87 -12.69 15.88
CA GLY A 346 -24.65 -11.49 16.05
C GLY A 346 -24.19 -10.70 17.26
N ALA A 347 -24.55 -9.41 17.31
CA ALA A 347 -24.62 -8.72 18.59
C ALA A 347 -25.58 -9.55 19.44
N GLY A 348 -25.13 -10.11 20.58
CA GLY A 348 -26.03 -10.78 21.51
C GLY A 348 -27.27 -9.91 21.81
N ALA A 349 -28.33 -10.50 22.37
CA ALA A 349 -29.63 -9.84 22.60
C ALA A 349 -29.51 -8.33 22.75
N THR A 350 -30.11 -7.58 21.82
CA THR A 350 -30.21 -6.12 21.88
C THR A 350 -30.61 -5.77 23.31
N ARG A 351 -29.80 -4.98 24.03
CA ARG A 351 -30.18 -4.54 25.37
C ARG A 351 -31.56 -3.89 25.26
N GLU A 352 -32.57 -4.55 25.83
CA GLU A 352 -33.91 -3.99 26.03
C GLU A 352 -33.86 -2.76 26.94
#